data_AF-A0A517WQ91-F1
#
_entry.id   AF-A0A517WQ91-F1
#
_cell.length_a   1.000
_cell.length_b   1.000
_cell.length_c   1.000
_cell.angle_alpha   90.00
_cell.angle_beta   90.00
_cell.angle_gamma   90.00
#
_symmetry.space_group_name_H-M   'P 1'
#
loop_
_entity.id
_entity.type
_entity.pdbx_description
1 polymer ?
#
loop_
_entity_poly.entity_id
_entity_poly.type
_entity_poly.pdbx_seq_one_letter_code
_entity_poly.pdbx_strand_id
1 'polypeptide(L)'
;MRKMIPLLLIPIFCFSLISDGAAENTRVRLTIPPEQPPDPAWRREFFQGTLPLKNRPQIVSRKPVKDEVHVIVKNTGKTTLEYYARGSDDIAEPERIRLYQEVFRRGLWRKSRYDWCCFGKKKYSVLPSQSIKLVIDFSDDERGERMLGNFREVGTNRSELVVLATEP
;
A
#
# COMPACT_ATOMS: atom_id res chain seq x y z
N MET A 1 -2.45 -22.73 79.38
CA MET A 1 -2.50 -23.99 78.60
C MET A 1 -2.08 -23.68 77.18
N ARG A 2 -0.91 -24.17 76.76
CA ARG A 2 -0.40 -24.05 75.39
C ARG A 2 -1.18 -25.03 74.50
N LYS A 3 -1.73 -24.56 73.39
CA LYS A 3 -2.15 -25.42 72.27
C LYS A 3 -1.26 -25.11 71.07
N MET A 4 -0.80 -26.18 70.46
CA MET A 4 0.21 -26.26 69.42
C MET A 4 -0.47 -26.91 68.20
N ILE A 5 0.06 -26.59 67.00
CA ILE A 5 -0.09 -27.31 65.70
C ILE A 5 -1.32 -26.91 64.85
N PRO A 6 -1.24 -26.87 63.49
CA PRO A 6 -0.10 -26.90 62.56
C PRO A 6 -0.01 -25.69 61.61
N LEU A 7 1.21 -25.49 61.10
CA LEU A 7 1.56 -24.73 59.90
C LEU A 7 0.82 -25.29 58.68
N LEU A 8 0.00 -24.47 58.00
CA LEU A 8 -0.65 -24.81 56.74
C LEU A 8 -0.08 -23.91 55.63
N LEU A 9 0.83 -24.48 54.85
CA LEU A 9 1.33 -23.94 53.59
C LEU A 9 0.16 -23.87 52.60
N ILE A 10 -0.23 -22.66 52.17
CA ILE A 10 -1.09 -22.50 51.00
C ILE A 10 -0.26 -21.83 49.90
N PRO A 11 -0.09 -22.48 48.74
CA PRO A 11 0.73 -21.98 47.64
C PRO A 11 0.05 -20.80 46.93
N ILE A 12 0.89 -19.84 46.51
CA ILE A 12 0.55 -18.71 45.66
C ILE A 12 0.12 -19.26 44.29
N PHE A 13 -1.19 -19.28 44.02
CA PHE A 13 -1.71 -19.59 42.69
C PHE A 13 -1.83 -18.29 41.89
N CYS A 14 -0.71 -17.87 41.28
CA CYS A 14 -0.72 -16.90 40.19
C CYS A 14 -1.21 -17.62 38.92
N PHE A 15 -2.50 -17.57 38.62
CA PHE A 15 -2.96 -17.79 37.24
C PHE A 15 -3.96 -16.72 36.84
N SER A 16 -3.42 -15.88 35.96
CA SER A 16 -4.04 -14.87 35.12
C SER A 16 -5.45 -15.22 34.67
N LEU A 17 -6.36 -14.27 34.90
CA LEU A 17 -7.63 -14.13 34.19
C LEU A 17 -7.40 -14.33 32.68
N ILE A 18 -7.76 -15.49 32.16
CA ILE A 18 -8.07 -15.62 30.74
C ILE A 18 -9.41 -14.90 30.60
N SER A 19 -9.33 -13.60 30.34
CA SER A 19 -10.45 -12.88 29.75
C SER A 19 -10.59 -13.45 28.35
N ASP A 20 -11.41 -14.49 28.22
CA ASP A 20 -11.97 -14.94 26.95
C ASP A 20 -13.02 -13.89 26.53
N GLY A 21 -12.57 -12.66 26.41
CA GLY A 21 -13.25 -11.64 25.65
C GLY A 21 -12.97 -12.00 24.22
N ALA A 22 -13.89 -12.77 23.62
CA ALA A 22 -14.09 -12.75 22.19
C ALA A 22 -14.13 -11.26 21.82
N ALA A 23 -13.02 -10.75 21.30
CA ALA A 23 -12.93 -9.45 20.70
C ALA A 23 -13.76 -9.57 19.44
N GLU A 24 -15.06 -9.43 19.64
CA GLU A 24 -16.07 -9.31 18.62
C GLU A 24 -15.52 -8.31 17.62
N ASN A 25 -15.15 -8.86 16.47
CA ASN A 25 -14.43 -8.21 15.40
C ASN A 25 -15.41 -7.26 14.70
N THR A 26 -15.95 -6.31 15.46
CA THR A 26 -16.79 -5.20 15.02
C THR A 26 -15.87 -4.20 14.34
N ARG A 27 -15.19 -4.65 13.28
CA ARG A 27 -14.40 -3.82 12.39
C ARG A 27 -15.40 -2.94 11.65
N VAL A 28 -15.61 -1.74 12.21
CA VAL A 28 -16.38 -0.69 11.56
C VAL A 28 -15.85 -0.54 10.14
N ARG A 29 -16.68 -0.93 9.17
CA ARG A 29 -16.41 -0.81 7.74
C ARG A 29 -16.33 0.68 7.43
N LEU A 30 -15.12 1.23 7.40
CA LEU A 30 -14.90 2.60 6.92
C LEU A 30 -15.32 2.61 5.45
N THR A 31 -16.50 3.16 5.17
CA THR A 31 -16.96 3.48 3.82
C THR A 31 -16.06 4.56 3.27
N ILE A 32 -15.10 4.19 2.42
CA ILE A 32 -14.22 5.13 1.75
C ILE A 32 -15.06 5.92 0.75
N PRO A 33 -15.08 7.27 0.81
CA PRO A 33 -15.82 8.06 -0.14
C PRO A 33 -15.33 7.80 -1.58
N PRO A 34 -16.25 7.65 -2.56
CA PRO A 34 -15.92 7.34 -3.95
C PRO A 34 -15.26 8.53 -4.68
N GLU A 35 -15.42 9.75 -4.17
CA GLU A 35 -14.73 10.93 -4.71
C GLU A 35 -13.26 10.89 -4.33
N GLN A 36 -12.38 11.01 -5.33
CA GLN A 36 -10.93 11.07 -5.12
C GLN A 36 -10.63 12.31 -4.24
N PRO A 37 -10.31 12.16 -2.95
CA PRO A 37 -9.92 13.30 -2.13
C PRO A 37 -8.64 13.90 -2.72
N PRO A 38 -8.41 15.21 -2.55
CA PRO A 38 -7.20 15.86 -3.02
C PRO A 38 -5.96 15.09 -2.53
N ASP A 39 -4.92 15.07 -3.36
CA ASP A 39 -3.68 14.36 -3.03
C ASP A 39 -3.20 14.76 -1.62
N PRO A 40 -2.91 13.78 -0.75
CA PRO A 40 -2.55 14.06 0.61
C PRO A 40 -1.23 14.85 0.67
N ALA A 41 -1.11 15.73 1.66
CA ALA A 41 -0.01 16.71 1.76
C ALA A 41 1.39 16.07 1.64
N TRP A 42 1.56 14.86 2.18
CA TRP A 42 2.83 14.13 2.13
C TRP A 42 3.34 13.89 0.70
N ARG A 43 2.45 13.78 -0.30
CA ARG A 43 2.89 13.62 -1.69
C ARG A 43 3.61 14.86 -2.20
N ARG A 44 3.24 16.06 -1.73
CA ARG A 44 3.90 17.32 -2.11
C ARG A 44 5.33 17.37 -1.57
N GLU A 45 5.52 16.95 -0.32
CA GLU A 45 6.84 16.84 0.31
C GLU A 45 7.71 15.82 -0.44
N PHE A 46 7.13 14.68 -0.82
CA PHE A 46 7.83 13.63 -1.57
C PHE A 46 8.35 14.10 -2.93
N PHE A 47 7.64 15.05 -3.56
CA PHE A 47 7.95 15.58 -4.88
C PHE A 47 8.54 17.00 -4.85
N GLN A 48 9.05 17.46 -3.72
CA GLN A 48 9.71 18.76 -3.62
C GLN A 48 10.84 18.87 -4.66
N GLY A 49 10.80 19.92 -5.48
CA GLY A 49 11.79 20.14 -6.55
C GLY A 49 11.50 19.38 -7.86
N THR A 50 10.40 18.62 -7.95
CA THR A 50 9.93 18.01 -9.19
C THR A 50 8.67 18.70 -9.71
N LEU A 51 8.44 18.62 -11.01
CA LEU A 51 7.24 19.16 -11.66
C LEU A 51 6.19 18.05 -11.84
N PRO A 52 4.89 18.36 -11.88
CA PRO A 52 3.87 17.36 -12.17
C PRO A 52 4.04 16.80 -13.59
N LEU A 53 3.59 15.56 -13.81
CA LEU A 53 3.61 14.93 -15.12
C LEU A 53 2.78 15.74 -16.11
N LYS A 54 3.35 16.03 -17.29
CA LYS A 54 2.58 16.57 -18.42
C LYS A 54 1.87 15.44 -19.17
N ASN A 55 2.55 14.31 -19.30
CA ASN A 55 2.01 13.07 -19.85
C ASN A 55 1.61 12.12 -18.71
N ARG A 56 0.39 12.26 -18.19
CA ARG A 56 -0.14 11.32 -17.19
C ARG A 56 -0.58 10.02 -17.86
N PRO A 57 -0.14 8.85 -17.38
CA PRO A 57 -0.61 7.58 -17.91
C PRO A 57 -2.11 7.38 -17.60
N GLN A 58 -2.84 6.75 -18.53
CA GLN A 58 -4.25 6.44 -18.36
C GLN A 58 -4.43 5.02 -17.83
N ILE A 59 -5.30 4.85 -16.84
CA ILE A 59 -5.73 3.53 -16.38
C ILE A 59 -6.91 3.08 -17.24
N VAL A 60 -6.66 2.08 -18.08
CA VAL A 60 -7.64 1.56 -19.06
C VAL A 60 -8.53 0.50 -18.43
N SER A 61 -8.01 -0.26 -17.47
CA SER A 61 -8.75 -1.34 -16.83
C SER A 61 -8.25 -1.57 -15.40
N ARG A 62 -9.17 -1.93 -14.51
CA ARG A 62 -8.89 -2.49 -13.18
C ARG A 62 -9.75 -3.73 -13.03
N LYS A 63 -9.13 -4.90 -12.89
CA LYS A 63 -9.84 -6.17 -12.75
C LYS A 63 -9.37 -6.90 -11.49
N PRO A 64 -10.26 -7.19 -10.53
CA PRO A 64 -9.91 -8.09 -9.44
C PRO A 64 -9.69 -9.51 -9.97
N VAL A 65 -8.63 -10.17 -9.52
CA VAL A 65 -8.26 -11.54 -9.89
C VAL A 65 -7.77 -12.26 -8.64
N LYS A 66 -8.63 -13.10 -8.04
CA LYS A 66 -8.37 -13.72 -6.72
C LYS A 66 -8.02 -12.64 -5.68
N ASP A 67 -6.80 -12.67 -5.17
CA ASP A 67 -6.28 -11.79 -4.13
C ASP A 67 -5.49 -10.60 -4.70
N GLU A 68 -5.42 -10.48 -6.04
CA GLU A 68 -4.70 -9.44 -6.76
C GLU A 68 -5.66 -8.51 -7.52
N VAL A 69 -5.16 -7.34 -7.92
CA VAL A 69 -5.81 -6.46 -8.91
C VAL A 69 -4.90 -6.29 -10.11
N HIS A 70 -5.42 -6.67 -11.27
CA HIS A 70 -4.74 -6.51 -12.55
C HIS A 70 -5.15 -5.17 -13.17
N VAL A 71 -4.18 -4.29 -13.35
CA VAL A 71 -4.36 -2.93 -13.87
C VAL A 71 -3.71 -2.83 -15.24
N ILE A 72 -4.44 -2.32 -16.23
CA ILE A 72 -3.85 -1.98 -17.53
C ILE A 72 -3.61 -0.49 -17.55
N VAL A 73 -2.34 -0.12 -17.72
CA VAL A 73 -1.89 1.27 -17.81
C VAL A 73 -1.43 1.54 -19.23
N LYS A 74 -1.93 2.62 -19.83
CA LYS A 74 -1.55 3.05 -21.18
C LYS A 74 -0.85 4.40 -21.13
N ASN A 75 0.30 4.49 -21.78
CA ASN A 75 0.93 5.77 -22.07
C ASN A 75 0.24 6.39 -23.29
N THR A 76 -0.61 7.40 -23.08
CA THR A 76 -1.34 8.08 -24.16
C THR A 76 -0.63 9.31 -24.69
N GLY A 77 0.47 9.74 -24.08
CA GLY A 77 1.25 10.88 -24.55
C GLY A 77 2.37 10.49 -25.52
N LYS A 78 3.20 11.50 -25.83
CA LYS A 78 4.25 11.42 -26.85
C LYS A 78 5.64 11.11 -26.27
N THR A 79 5.76 11.09 -24.95
CA THR A 79 7.02 10.89 -24.24
C THR A 79 7.03 9.53 -23.56
N THR A 80 8.19 8.89 -23.49
CA THR A 80 8.35 7.64 -22.73
C THR A 80 8.15 7.91 -21.24
N LEU A 81 7.41 7.02 -20.58
CA LEU A 81 7.26 7.03 -19.13
C LEU A 81 8.14 5.94 -18.52
N GLU A 82 8.79 6.26 -17.41
CA GLU A 82 9.52 5.30 -16.57
C GLU A 82 8.72 5.01 -15.30
N TYR A 83 8.81 3.76 -14.85
CA TYR A 83 8.34 3.36 -13.52
C TYR A 83 9.31 2.33 -12.92
N TYR A 84 9.15 2.10 -11.63
CA TYR A 84 9.94 1.15 -10.86
C TYR A 84 9.11 -0.07 -10.48
N ALA A 85 9.58 -1.27 -10.82
CA ALA A 85 8.93 -2.52 -10.42
C ALA A 85 9.61 -3.15 -9.19
N ARG A 86 8.90 -4.08 -8.53
CA ARG A 86 9.38 -4.78 -7.34
C ARG A 86 10.60 -5.63 -7.65
N GLY A 87 10.67 -6.17 -8.88
CA GLY A 87 11.79 -6.91 -9.47
C GLY A 87 12.57 -7.71 -8.44
N SER A 88 12.25 -8.99 -8.23
CA SER A 88 13.20 -9.85 -7.52
C SER A 88 14.45 -9.99 -8.40
N ASP A 89 15.59 -10.25 -7.76
CA ASP A 89 16.88 -10.38 -8.48
C ASP A 89 16.86 -11.57 -9.46
N ASP A 90 15.87 -12.46 -9.35
CA ASP A 90 15.71 -13.68 -10.16
C ASP A 90 14.49 -13.69 -11.11
N ILE A 91 13.60 -12.69 -11.09
CA ILE A 91 12.36 -12.72 -11.89
C ILE A 91 12.22 -11.48 -12.78
N ALA A 92 12.24 -11.72 -14.09
CA ALA A 92 11.97 -10.74 -15.13
C ALA A 92 10.47 -10.43 -15.29
N GLU A 93 9.73 -10.18 -14.21
CA GLU A 93 8.31 -9.83 -14.26
C GLU A 93 8.12 -8.31 -14.16
N PRO A 94 8.03 -7.58 -15.30
CA PRO A 94 7.63 -6.16 -15.30
C PRO A 94 6.22 -5.97 -14.72
N GLU A 95 5.43 -7.04 -14.64
CA GLU A 95 4.03 -7.01 -14.20
C GLU A 95 3.92 -6.72 -12.69
N ARG A 96 4.84 -7.19 -11.85
CA ARG A 96 4.79 -6.98 -10.38
C ARG A 96 5.47 -5.66 -10.01
N ILE A 97 4.67 -4.60 -9.92
CA ILE A 97 5.16 -3.25 -9.66
C ILE A 97 5.49 -3.02 -8.18
N ARG A 98 6.53 -2.23 -7.89
CA ARG A 98 6.75 -1.74 -6.52
C ARG A 98 5.91 -0.48 -6.35
N LEU A 99 5.02 -0.54 -5.39
CA LEU A 99 4.04 0.51 -5.18
C LEU A 99 4.42 1.34 -3.96
N TYR A 100 3.99 2.59 -4.01
CA TYR A 100 3.83 3.38 -2.81
C TYR A 100 2.45 3.01 -2.27
N GLN A 101 2.37 2.72 -0.98
CA GLN A 101 1.12 2.38 -0.32
C GLN A 101 0.65 3.60 0.49
N GLU A 102 -0.63 3.95 0.34
CA GLU A 102 -1.34 4.82 1.26
C GLU A 102 -2.37 4.00 2.03
N VAL A 103 -2.50 4.33 3.32
CA VAL A 103 -3.51 3.73 4.20
C VAL A 103 -4.46 4.81 4.70
N PHE A 104 -5.75 4.52 4.72
CA PHE A 104 -6.77 5.43 5.20
C PHE A 104 -6.90 5.30 6.72
N ARG A 105 -6.38 6.30 7.45
CA ARG A 105 -6.36 6.29 8.92
C ARG A 105 -6.82 7.63 9.47
N ARG A 106 -7.78 7.59 10.39
CA ARG A 106 -8.36 8.76 11.06
C ARG A 106 -8.90 9.80 10.06
N GLY A 107 -9.62 9.33 9.03
CA GLY A 107 -10.23 10.18 8.00
C GLY A 107 -9.27 10.73 6.94
N LEU A 108 -7.99 10.33 6.93
CA LEU A 108 -6.98 10.87 6.02
C LEU A 108 -6.15 9.75 5.38
N TRP A 109 -5.77 9.95 4.13
CA TRP A 109 -4.77 9.13 3.44
C TRP A 109 -3.37 9.48 3.94
N ARG A 110 -2.62 8.47 4.36
CA ARG A 110 -1.27 8.63 4.90
C ARG A 110 -0.33 7.67 4.20
N LYS A 111 0.92 8.09 3.99
CA LYS A 111 1.98 7.19 3.53
C LYS A 111 2.13 6.01 4.50
N SER A 112 2.17 4.80 3.98
CA SER A 112 2.51 3.61 4.75
C SER A 112 3.95 3.72 5.29
N ARG A 113 4.18 3.24 6.51
CA ARG A 113 5.50 3.30 7.19
C ARG A 113 6.45 2.18 6.79
N TYR A 114 5.99 1.23 6.00
CA TYR A 114 6.70 0.01 5.75
C TYR A 114 7.93 0.16 4.83
N ASP A 115 9.00 -0.54 5.20
CA ASP A 115 10.33 -0.55 4.55
C ASP A 115 10.32 -1.06 3.09
N TRP A 116 9.25 -1.77 2.70
CA TRP A 116 9.01 -2.22 1.33
C TRP A 116 8.35 -1.16 0.44
N CYS A 117 8.01 0.02 0.97
CA CYS A 117 7.69 1.18 0.14
C CYS A 117 9.00 1.74 -0.49
N CYS A 118 8.92 2.31 -1.69
CA CYS A 118 9.95 3.20 -2.28
C CYS A 118 11.28 2.65 -2.88
N PHE A 119 11.79 1.45 -2.59
CA PHE A 119 13.02 0.90 -3.24
C PHE A 119 12.76 0.04 -4.49
N GLY A 120 12.31 0.63 -5.59
CA GLY A 120 12.24 -0.12 -6.84
C GLY A 120 13.60 -0.73 -7.18
N LYS A 121 13.69 -2.05 -7.36
CA LYS A 121 14.97 -2.69 -7.72
C LYS A 121 15.29 -2.55 -9.20
N LYS A 122 14.25 -2.46 -10.05
CA LYS A 122 14.39 -2.41 -11.50
C LYS A 122 13.48 -1.36 -12.13
N LYS A 123 14.05 -0.63 -13.08
CA LYS A 123 13.39 0.42 -13.85
C LYS A 123 12.86 -0.16 -15.16
N TYR A 124 11.65 0.24 -15.54
CA TYR A 124 11.00 -0.16 -16.79
C TYR A 124 10.45 1.06 -17.51
N SER A 125 10.27 0.91 -18.82
CA SER A 125 9.81 1.97 -19.72
C SER A 125 8.48 1.60 -20.36
N VAL A 126 7.62 2.59 -20.55
CA VAL A 126 6.37 2.52 -21.30
C VAL A 126 6.47 3.51 -22.45
N LEU A 127 6.64 2.99 -23.66
CA LEU A 127 6.75 3.78 -24.88
C LEU A 127 5.43 4.50 -25.19
N PRO A 128 5.44 5.56 -26.00
CA PRO A 128 4.23 6.21 -26.48
C PRO A 128 3.22 5.20 -27.06
N SER A 129 1.95 5.35 -26.72
CA SER A 129 0.84 4.45 -27.08
C SER A 129 0.90 3.02 -26.54
N GLN A 130 1.97 2.64 -25.85
CA GLN A 130 2.12 1.30 -25.27
C GLN A 130 1.18 1.13 -24.06
N SER A 131 0.61 -0.07 -23.96
CA SER A 131 -0.07 -0.55 -22.76
C SER A 131 0.80 -1.56 -22.03
N ILE A 132 0.79 -1.50 -20.71
CA ILE A 132 1.40 -2.51 -19.84
C ILE A 132 0.36 -3.04 -18.87
N LYS A 133 0.53 -4.30 -18.47
CA LYS A 133 -0.23 -4.91 -17.39
C LYS A 133 0.60 -4.82 -16.11
N LEU A 134 -0.03 -4.34 -15.06
CA LEU A 134 0.52 -4.28 -13.72
C LEU A 134 -0.35 -5.12 -12.79
N VAL A 135 0.30 -5.96 -11.99
CA VAL A 135 -0.31 -6.82 -10.98
C VAL A 135 -0.04 -6.19 -9.62
N ILE A 136 -1.09 -6.06 -8.83
CA ILE A 136 -1.10 -5.35 -7.56
C ILE A 136 -1.65 -6.27 -6.48
N ASP A 137 -0.88 -6.41 -5.41
CA ASP A 137 -1.26 -7.20 -4.23
C ASP A 137 -1.50 -6.20 -3.09
N PHE A 138 -2.59 -6.35 -2.34
CA PHE A 138 -2.84 -5.59 -1.10
C PHE A 138 -2.21 -6.30 0.11
N SER A 139 -2.08 -5.61 1.24
CA SER A 139 -1.59 -6.24 2.47
C SER A 139 -2.75 -6.91 3.20
N ASP A 140 -2.55 -8.12 3.71
CA ASP A 140 -3.55 -8.79 4.56
C ASP A 140 -3.75 -8.09 5.92
N ASP A 141 -2.79 -7.24 6.32
CA ASP A 141 -2.72 -6.60 7.64
C ASP A 141 -3.30 -5.17 7.67
N GLU A 142 -3.55 -4.58 6.50
CA GLU A 142 -4.03 -3.19 6.38
C GLU A 142 -5.45 -3.16 5.81
N ARG A 143 -6.16 -2.05 6.06
CA ARG A 143 -7.49 -1.80 5.50
C ARG A 143 -7.63 -0.37 5.04
N GLY A 144 -8.37 -0.20 3.95
CA GLY A 144 -8.50 1.05 3.23
C GLY A 144 -7.18 1.46 2.61
N GLU A 145 -6.68 0.63 1.72
CA GLU A 145 -5.42 0.88 1.02
C GLU A 145 -5.59 1.55 -0.35
N ARG A 146 -4.58 2.33 -0.73
CA ARG A 146 -4.35 2.77 -2.11
C ARG A 146 -2.94 2.39 -2.52
N MET A 147 -2.85 1.84 -3.71
CA MET A 147 -1.60 1.46 -4.34
C MET A 147 -1.26 2.42 -5.46
N LEU A 148 -0.06 3.00 -5.41
CA LEU A 148 0.37 4.06 -6.30
C LEU A 148 1.65 3.71 -7.04
N GLY A 149 1.65 3.95 -8.34
CA GLY A 149 2.85 3.89 -9.18
C GLY A 149 3.52 5.26 -9.27
N ASN A 150 4.84 5.33 -9.04
CA ASN A 150 5.62 6.53 -9.34
C ASN A 150 6.05 6.49 -10.81
N PHE A 151 5.46 7.38 -11.60
CA PHE A 151 5.78 7.54 -13.01
C PHE A 151 6.62 8.79 -13.22
N ARG A 152 7.63 8.67 -14.08
CA ARG A 152 8.52 9.76 -14.48
C ARG A 152 8.51 9.92 -16.00
N GLU A 153 8.50 11.16 -16.47
CA GLU A 153 8.65 11.47 -17.89
C GLU A 153 10.14 11.54 -18.27
N VAL A 154 10.57 10.65 -19.18
CA VAL A 154 11.99 10.51 -19.56
C VAL A 154 12.54 11.82 -20.12
N GLY A 155 13.78 12.16 -19.73
CA GLY A 155 14.44 13.40 -20.17
C GLY A 155 13.95 14.66 -19.47
N THR A 156 13.07 14.54 -18.47
CA THR A 156 12.56 15.68 -17.71
C THR A 156 12.72 15.49 -16.19
N ASN A 157 12.40 16.55 -15.43
CA ASN A 157 12.25 16.52 -13.97
C ASN A 157 10.79 16.33 -13.52
N ARG A 158 9.93 15.76 -14.40
CA ARG A 158 8.51 15.56 -14.12
C ARG A 158 8.24 14.16 -13.60
N SER A 159 7.60 14.09 -12.44
CA SER A 159 7.26 12.83 -11.78
C SER A 159 5.96 12.96 -11.01
N GLU A 160 5.22 11.86 -10.86
CA GLU A 160 3.99 11.86 -10.08
C GLU A 160 3.62 10.45 -9.59
N LEU A 161 2.94 10.38 -8.44
CA LEU A 161 2.28 9.17 -7.97
C LEU A 161 0.87 9.06 -8.54
N VAL A 162 0.62 8.00 -9.29
CA VAL A 162 -0.69 7.69 -9.87
C VAL A 162 -1.33 6.55 -9.10
N VAL A 163 -2.56 6.75 -8.63
CA VAL A 163 -3.34 5.70 -7.92
C VAL A 163 -3.77 4.62 -8.92
N LEU A 164 -3.14 3.46 -8.83
CA LEU A 164 -3.40 2.32 -9.71
C LEU A 164 -4.59 1.49 -9.23
N ALA A 165 -4.67 1.21 -7.94
CA ALA A 165 -5.77 0.49 -7.32
C ALA A 165 -6.10 1.05 -5.93
N THR A 166 -7.35 0.89 -5.52
CA THR A 166 -7.83 1.12 -4.15
C THR A 166 -8.43 -0.20 -3.70
N GLU A 167 -8.16 -0.58 -2.45
CA GLU A 167 -8.74 -1.78 -1.86
C GLU A 167 -10.28 -1.69 -1.91
N PRO A 168 -10.97 -2.73 -2.40
CA PRO A 168 -12.42 -2.73 -2.56
C PRO A 168 -13.23 -2.76 -1.24
#